data_AF-A0AAE2CWV7-F1
#
_entry.id   AF-A0AAE2CWV7-F1
#
_cell.length_a   1.000
_cell.length_b   1.000
_cell.length_c   1.000
_cell.angle_alpha   90.00
_cell.angle_beta   90.00
_cell.angle_gamma   90.00
#
_symmetry.space_group_name_H-M   'P 1'
#
loop_
_entity.id
_entity.type
_entity.pdbx_description
1 polymer ?
#
loop_
_entity_poly.entity_id
_entity_poly.type
_entity_poly.pdbx_seq_one_letter_code
_entity_poly.pdbx_strand_id
1 'polypeptide(L)'
;MLPQGFLEQTVEIGRVIGLAPQMPLLSHLAVGGFVSHGVWNSMLESVWCGIPMVVWPLGVEQQANAFLLVKDFEMEVEIKLDNRKENDVIVAAETIEKTIKQLIDLENGIRVKMEEH
;
A
#
# COMPACT_ATOMS: atom_id res chain seq x y z
N MET A 1 4.25 17.38 -8.23
CA MET A 1 3.19 18.39 -8.48
C MET A 1 1.91 17.66 -8.84
N LEU A 2 0.75 18.14 -8.42
CA LEU A 2 -0.55 17.53 -8.75
C LEU A 2 -1.11 18.13 -10.05
N PRO A 3 -1.93 17.37 -10.82
CA PRO A 3 -2.65 17.92 -11.96
C PRO A 3 -3.54 19.10 -11.57
N GLN A 4 -3.73 20.04 -12.49
CA GLN A 4 -4.63 21.17 -12.30
C GLN A 4 -6.05 20.67 -12.02
N GLY A 5 -6.68 21.16 -10.94
CA GLY A 5 -8.04 20.77 -10.57
C GLY A 5 -8.17 19.47 -9.76
N PHE A 6 -7.07 18.78 -9.46
CA PHE A 6 -7.12 17.45 -8.82
C PHE A 6 -7.76 17.49 -7.43
N LEU A 7 -7.45 18.50 -6.61
CA LEU A 7 -7.99 18.60 -5.25
C LEU A 7 -9.49 18.91 -5.27
N GLU A 8 -9.92 19.76 -6.20
CA GLU A 8 -11.33 20.11 -6.39
C GLU A 8 -12.14 18.90 -6.87
N GLN A 9 -11.57 18.10 -7.78
CA GLN A 9 -12.20 16.90 -8.32
C GLN A 9 -12.30 15.75 -7.31
N THR A 10 -11.45 15.74 -6.28
CA THR A 10 -11.36 14.63 -5.31
C THR A 10 -11.90 14.96 -3.93
N VAL A 11 -12.39 16.19 -3.69
CA VAL A 11 -12.77 16.67 -2.36
C VAL A 11 -13.81 15.81 -1.62
N GLU A 12 -14.72 15.17 -2.35
CA GLU A 12 -15.78 14.33 -1.77
C GLU A 12 -15.31 12.89 -1.47
N ILE A 13 -14.20 12.45 -2.07
CA ILE A 13 -13.76 11.05 -2.06
C ILE A 13 -12.32 10.85 -1.57
N GLY A 14 -11.58 11.93 -1.32
CA GLY A 14 -10.16 11.86 -0.99
C GLY A 14 -9.65 13.11 -0.28
N ARG A 15 -8.52 12.97 0.41
CA ARG A 15 -7.86 14.05 1.11
C ARG A 15 -6.35 13.94 0.95
N VAL A 16 -5.69 15.05 0.62
CA VAL A 16 -4.22 15.14 0.55
C VAL A 16 -3.73 15.94 1.75
N ILE A 17 -2.85 15.33 2.55
CA ILE A 17 -2.26 15.94 3.74
C ILE A 17 -0.75 15.69 3.76
N GLY A 18 0.02 16.60 4.38
CA GLY A 18 1.49 16.47 4.44
C GLY A 18 1.96 15.44 5.46
N LEU A 19 1.44 15.49 6.69
CA LEU A 19 1.74 14.53 7.74
C LEU A 19 0.42 13.99 8.30
N ALA A 20 0.35 12.67 8.42
CA ALA A 20 -0.80 11.95 8.92
C ALA A 20 -0.46 11.26 10.25
N PRO A 21 -1.38 11.20 11.22
CA PRO A 21 -1.23 10.33 12.37
C PRO A 21 -1.44 8.86 11.92
N GLN A 22 -0.38 8.22 11.41
CA GLN A 22 -0.44 6.91 10.74
C GLN A 22 -1.10 5.83 11.61
N MET A 23 -0.61 5.62 12.83
CA MET A 23 -1.15 4.61 13.75
C MET A 23 -2.65 4.78 14.05
N PRO A 24 -3.13 5.98 14.45
CA PRO A 24 -4.57 6.21 14.61
C PRO A 24 -5.40 5.97 13.35
N LEU A 25 -4.85 6.27 12.15
CA LEU A 25 -5.53 5.97 10.89
C LEU A 25 -5.61 4.47 10.65
N LEU A 26 -4.50 3.74 10.76
CA LEU A 26 -4.46 2.29 10.55
C LEU A 26 -5.36 1.53 11.53
N SER A 27 -5.51 2.04 12.76
CA SER A 27 -6.41 1.45 13.76
C SER A 27 -7.90 1.76 13.53
N HIS A 28 -8.25 2.57 12.53
CA HIS A 28 -9.62 3.01 12.31
C HIS A 28 -10.38 2.02 11.40
N LEU A 29 -11.59 1.62 11.82
CA LEU A 29 -12.42 0.60 11.12
C LEU A 29 -12.73 0.93 9.65
N ALA A 30 -12.74 2.21 9.28
CA ALA A 30 -12.98 2.64 7.90
C ALA A 30 -11.78 2.42 6.96
N VAL A 31 -10.60 2.05 7.47
CA VAL A 31 -9.41 1.84 6.64
C VAL A 31 -9.48 0.48 5.94
N GLY A 32 -9.56 0.54 4.62
CA GLY A 32 -9.69 -0.60 3.72
C GLY A 32 -8.36 -1.28 3.36
N GLY A 33 -7.27 -0.51 3.36
CA GLY A 33 -5.95 -0.98 2.96
C GLY A 33 -4.92 0.14 3.04
N PHE A 34 -3.64 -0.24 2.94
CA PHE A 34 -2.52 0.67 3.11
C PHE A 34 -1.50 0.52 1.97
N VAL A 35 -1.14 1.63 1.32
CA VAL A 35 -0.02 1.65 0.37
C VAL A 35 1.19 2.25 1.08
N SER A 36 2.26 1.47 1.20
CA SER A 36 3.46 1.83 1.97
C SER A 36 4.70 1.71 1.11
N HIS A 37 5.74 2.49 1.43
CA HIS A 37 7.03 2.36 0.75
C HIS A 37 7.90 1.21 1.29
N GLY A 38 7.40 0.41 2.24
CA GLY A 38 8.08 -0.81 2.69
C GLY A 38 9.14 -0.62 3.76
N VAL A 39 9.07 0.47 4.54
CA VAL A 39 9.87 0.57 5.77
C VAL A 39 9.24 -0.25 6.89
N TRP A 40 10.09 -0.97 7.60
CA TRP A 40 9.73 -2.02 8.57
C TRP A 40 8.68 -1.60 9.59
N ASN A 41 8.82 -0.42 10.20
CA ASN A 41 7.87 0.05 11.20
C ASN A 41 6.46 0.20 10.62
N SER A 42 6.32 0.83 9.45
CA SER A 42 5.01 0.98 8.80
C SER A 42 4.39 -0.37 8.42
N MET A 43 5.20 -1.36 8.09
CA MET A 43 4.72 -2.72 7.80
C MET A 43 4.21 -3.41 9.06
N LEU A 44 4.96 -3.33 10.16
CA LEU A 44 4.55 -3.88 11.45
C LEU A 44 3.27 -3.22 11.97
N GLU A 45 3.12 -1.91 11.82
CA GLU A 45 1.91 -1.19 12.21
C GLU A 45 0.67 -1.69 11.43
N SER A 46 0.82 -1.95 10.13
CA SER A 46 -0.25 -2.48 9.29
C SER A 46 -0.63 -3.91 9.68
N VAL A 47 0.36 -4.77 9.90
CA VAL A 47 0.15 -6.15 10.39
C VAL A 47 -0.55 -6.14 11.74
N TRP A 48 -0.07 -5.31 12.68
CA TRP A 48 -0.67 -5.17 14.02
C TRP A 48 -2.13 -4.71 13.97
N CYS A 49 -2.48 -3.86 13.01
CA CYS A 49 -3.84 -3.38 12.82
C CYS A 49 -4.71 -4.31 11.93
N GLY A 50 -4.17 -5.41 11.41
CA GLY A 50 -4.87 -6.29 10.47
C GLY A 50 -5.23 -5.62 9.14
N ILE A 51 -4.45 -4.61 8.73
CA ILE A 51 -4.72 -3.84 7.51
C ILE A 51 -3.93 -4.43 6.34
N PRO A 52 -4.61 -4.85 5.25
CA PRO A 52 -3.92 -5.37 4.07
C PRO A 52 -3.10 -4.25 3.42
N MET A 53 -1.92 -4.58 2.91
CA MET A 53 -1.02 -3.58 2.34
C MET A 53 -0.52 -3.92 0.93
N VAL A 54 -0.08 -2.86 0.24
CA VAL A 54 0.71 -2.88 -0.99
C VAL A 54 2.03 -2.20 -0.69
N VAL A 55 3.16 -2.86 -0.96
CA VAL A 55 4.48 -2.23 -0.88
C VAL A 55 4.87 -1.66 -2.23
N TRP A 56 5.21 -0.38 -2.21
CA TRP A 56 5.79 0.38 -3.31
C TRP A 56 7.23 0.78 -2.92
N PRO A 57 8.22 -0.10 -3.09
CA PRO A 57 9.57 0.20 -2.63
C PRO A 57 10.16 1.34 -3.45
N LEU A 58 10.78 2.30 -2.77
CA LEU A 58 11.46 3.47 -3.36
C LEU A 58 12.99 3.32 -3.33
N GLY A 59 13.51 2.24 -2.75
CA GLY A 59 14.93 1.95 -2.66
C GLY A 59 15.22 0.47 -2.38
N VAL A 60 16.49 0.08 -2.53
CA VAL A 60 16.94 -1.32 -2.50
C VAL A 60 16.64 -2.03 -1.18
N GLU A 61 16.79 -1.35 -0.04
CA GLU A 61 16.50 -1.93 1.28
C GLU A 61 15.02 -2.31 1.44
N GLN A 62 14.12 -1.51 0.87
CA GLN A 62 12.67 -1.72 0.97
C GLN A 62 12.20 -2.90 0.11
N GLN A 63 12.96 -3.28 -0.92
CA GLN A 63 12.68 -4.45 -1.75
C GLN A 63 12.89 -5.76 -0.99
N ALA A 64 13.87 -5.82 -0.09
CA ALA A 64 14.08 -7.00 0.76
C ALA A 64 12.93 -7.20 1.74
N ASN A 65 12.42 -6.11 2.33
CA ASN A 65 11.26 -6.18 3.22
C ASN A 65 9.99 -6.61 2.48
N ALA A 66 9.74 -6.06 1.28
CA ALA A 66 8.62 -6.46 0.44
C ALA A 66 8.67 -7.96 0.09
N PHE A 67 9.85 -8.45 -0.29
CA PHE A 67 10.05 -9.86 -0.61
C PHE A 67 9.73 -10.77 0.59
N LEU A 68 10.17 -10.42 1.81
CA LEU A 68 9.87 -11.20 3.01
C LEU A 68 8.36 -11.24 3.31
N LEU A 69 7.63 -10.14 3.19
CA LEU A 69 6.18 -10.15 3.39
C LEU A 69 5.43 -10.98 2.36
N VAL A 70 5.80 -10.88 1.08
CA VAL A 70 5.16 -11.64 0.00
C VAL A 70 5.45 -13.14 0.14
N LYS A 71 6.69 -13.51 0.45
CA LYS A 71 7.15 -14.90 0.50
C LYS A 71 6.78 -15.63 1.78
N ASP A 72 6.99 -14.99 2.93
CA ASP A 72 6.92 -15.67 4.23
C ASP A 72 5.58 -15.42 4.93
N PHE A 73 4.90 -14.32 4.60
CA PHE A 73 3.65 -13.93 5.26
C PHE A 73 2.42 -14.01 4.35
N GLU A 74 2.58 -14.08 3.02
CA GLU A 74 1.46 -14.12 2.03
C GLU A 74 0.41 -13.00 2.23
N MET A 75 0.84 -11.87 2.83
CA MET A 75 0.00 -10.80 3.37
C MET A 75 -0.06 -9.56 2.46
N GLU A 76 0.37 -9.66 1.20
CA GLU A 76 0.61 -8.48 0.37
C GLU A 76 0.25 -8.65 -1.11
N VAL A 77 -0.17 -7.55 -1.74
CA VAL A 77 -0.17 -7.40 -3.20
C VAL A 77 1.03 -6.56 -3.62
N GLU A 78 2.02 -7.17 -4.26
CA GLU A 78 3.19 -6.44 -4.77
C GLU A 78 2.85 -5.70 -6.08
N ILE A 79 3.15 -4.40 -6.15
CA ILE A 79 3.26 -3.72 -7.45
C ILE A 79 4.56 -4.20 -8.08
N LYS A 80 4.45 -5.09 -9.06
CA LYS A 80 5.62 -5.61 -9.81
C LYS A 80 6.44 -4.46 -10.38
N LEU A 81 7.57 -4.18 -9.74
CA LEU A 81 8.62 -3.35 -10.30
C LEU A 81 9.57 -4.29 -11.06
N ASP A 82 9.65 -4.13 -12.38
CA ASP A 82 10.57 -4.92 -13.20
C ASP A 82 12.00 -4.43 -12.89
N ASN A 83 12.61 -5.04 -11.87
CA ASN A 83 13.85 -4.62 -11.18
C ASN A 83 15.13 -4.79 -12.02
N ARG A 84 15.10 -4.41 -13.30
CA ARG A 84 16.29 -4.52 -14.16
C ARG A 84 17.05 -3.22 -14.40
N LYS A 85 16.54 -2.05 -13.99
CA LYS A 85 17.28 -0.78 -14.15
C LYS A 85 16.96 0.22 -13.03
N GLU A 86 18.02 0.80 -12.46
CA GLU A 86 18.06 1.80 -11.38
C GLU A 86 17.36 3.14 -11.67
N ASN A 87 16.40 3.24 -12.60
CA ASN A 87 15.81 4.52 -13.00
C ASN A 87 14.28 4.49 -12.98
N ASP A 88 13.69 5.41 -12.22
CA ASP A 88 12.32 5.97 -12.34
C ASP A 88 11.36 5.13 -13.20
N VAL A 89 10.98 3.95 -12.69
CA VAL A 89 9.94 3.15 -13.34
C VAL A 89 8.62 3.85 -13.09
N ILE A 90 8.12 4.55 -14.11
CA ILE A 90 6.78 5.14 -14.09
C ILE A 90 5.77 3.99 -14.17
N VAL A 91 5.03 3.78 -13.09
CA VAL A 91 3.91 2.84 -13.05
C VAL A 91 2.67 3.52 -13.64
N ALA A 92 2.03 2.86 -14.61
CA ALA A 92 0.83 3.37 -15.26
C ALA A 92 -0.36 3.46 -14.27
N ALA A 93 -1.20 4.48 -14.43
CA ALA A 93 -2.34 4.72 -13.55
C ALA A 93 -3.30 3.53 -13.49
N GLU A 94 -3.47 2.81 -14.60
CA GLU A 94 -4.31 1.61 -14.71
C GLU A 94 -3.79 0.47 -13.81
N THR A 95 -2.47 0.34 -13.69
CA THR A 95 -1.84 -0.65 -12.80
C THR A 95 -2.07 -0.28 -11.34
N ILE A 96 -1.96 1.01 -11.00
CA ILE A 96 -2.23 1.53 -9.64
C ILE A 96 -3.69 1.27 -9.28
N GLU A 97 -4.62 1.64 -10.17
CA GLU A 97 -6.05 1.46 -9.97
C GLU A 97 -6.41 -0.02 -9.74
N LYS A 98 -5.92 -0.91 -10.61
CA LYS A 98 -6.17 -2.36 -10.49
C LYS A 98 -5.64 -2.89 -9.16
N THR A 99 -4.44 -2.48 -8.76
CA THR A 99 -3.80 -2.95 -7.52
C THR A 99 -4.58 -2.49 -6.29
N ILE A 100 -4.99 -1.21 -6.24
CA ILE A 100 -5.79 -0.66 -5.15
C ILE A 100 -7.14 -1.38 -5.07
N LYS A 101 -7.81 -1.62 -6.21
CA LYS A 101 -9.08 -2.35 -6.25
C LYS A 101 -8.96 -3.76 -5.69
N GLN A 102 -7.90 -4.48 -6.05
CA GLN A 102 -7.63 -5.81 -5.50
C GLN A 102 -7.34 -5.78 -4.00
N LEU A 103 -6.65 -4.74 -3.51
CA LEU A 103 -6.31 -4.62 -2.10
C LEU A 103 -7.54 -4.45 -1.20
N ILE A 104 -8.49 -3.61 -1.62
CA ILE A 104 -9.68 -3.27 -0.83
C ILE A 104 -10.85 -4.22 -1.04
N ASP A 105 -10.72 -5.17 -1.96
CA ASP A 105 -11.74 -6.19 -2.23
C ASP A 105 -11.86 -7.15 -1.04
N LEU A 106 -13.04 -7.20 -0.44
CA LEU A 106 -13.33 -8.05 0.73
C LEU A 106 -13.40 -9.54 0.38
N GLU A 107 -13.61 -9.88 -0.89
CA GLU A 107 -13.56 -11.26 -1.37
C GLU A 107 -12.12 -11.74 -1.62
N ASN A 108 -11.13 -10.84 -1.49
CA ASN A 108 -9.73 -11.20 -1.60
C ASN A 108 -9.22 -11.86 -0.30
N GLY A 109 -8.65 -13.06 -0.42
CA GLY A 109 -8.20 -13.87 0.71
C GLY A 109 -7.03 -13.29 1.53
N ILE A 110 -6.50 -12.12 1.16
CA ILE A 110 -5.40 -11.44 1.87
C ILE A 110 -5.85 -11.00 3.27
N ARG A 111 -7.06 -10.45 3.41
CA ARG A 111 -7.61 -10.05 4.72
C ARG A 111 -7.80 -11.26 5.65
N VAL A 112 -8.28 -12.38 5.10
CA VAL A 112 -8.51 -13.61 5.87
C VAL A 112 -7.21 -14.11 6.49
N LYS A 113 -6.09 -14.08 5.76
CA LYS A 113 -4.78 -14.47 6.28
C LYS A 113 -4.24 -13.53 7.37
N MET A 114 -4.67 -12.27 7.38
CA MET A 114 -4.26 -11.33 8.44
C MET A 114 -4.99 -11.54 9.76
N GLU A 115 -6.18 -12.12 9.75
CA GLU A 115 -6.94 -12.42 10.97
C GLU A 115 -6.47 -13.73 11.65
N GLU A 116 -5.70 -14.57 10.94
CA GLU A 116 -5.21 -15.87 11.44
C GLU A 116 -3.92 -15.77 12.30
N HIS A 117 -3.30 -14.60 12.40
CA HIS A 117 -2.02 -14.36 13.10
C HIS A 117 -2.13 -13.29 14.18
#